data_AF-A0A3D0P200-F1
#
_entry.id   AF-A0A3D0P200-F1
#
_cell.length_a   1.000
_cell.length_b   1.000
_cell.length_c   1.000
_cell.angle_alpha   90.00
_cell.angle_beta   90.00
_cell.angle_gamma   90.00
#
_symmetry.space_group_name_H-M   'P 1'
#
loop_
_entity.id
_entity.type
_entity.pdbx_description
1 polymer ?
#
loop_
_entity_poly.entity_id
_entity_poly.type
_entity_poly.pdbx_seq_one_letter_code
_entity_poly.pdbx_strand_id
1 'polypeptide(L)'
;MGFSIFAAGTNNFHYAKDDCLDDSDFKVVEVLGKLQAMEPTKMGAVATGIDIAQPSAGIIDAMQAMATMQFLHLLNNAVSFLAMKPKAREGWIFVSARESHLLWPDTGDNGEYKFYPGDNPGHEFMKKIGPALKAADMANWGVLRELVICLSKFERKVGNAVPAITIQLSH
;
A
#
# COMPACT_ATOMS: atom_id res chain seq x y z
N MET A 1 -9.89 16.36 -2.19
CA MET A 1 -10.90 15.43 -2.72
C MET A 1 -10.66 14.08 -2.04
N GLY A 2 -11.55 13.10 -2.17
CA GLY A 2 -11.39 11.83 -1.48
C GLY A 2 -11.69 10.68 -2.42
N PHE A 3 -11.03 9.54 -2.20
CA PHE A 3 -11.23 8.33 -3.01
C PHE A 3 -12.01 7.28 -2.23
N SER A 4 -12.57 6.32 -2.94
CA SER A 4 -13.24 5.14 -2.39
C SER A 4 -12.36 3.91 -2.57
N ILE A 5 -12.35 3.05 -1.56
CA ILE A 5 -11.70 1.74 -1.61
C ILE A 5 -12.72 0.65 -1.34
N PHE A 6 -12.79 -0.31 -2.25
CA PHE A 6 -13.53 -1.55 -2.09
C PHE A 6 -12.57 -2.72 -2.19
N ALA A 7 -12.67 -3.68 -1.27
CA ALA A 7 -11.88 -4.88 -1.33
C ALA A 7 -12.71 -6.10 -0.95
N ALA A 8 -12.55 -7.16 -1.75
CA ALA A 8 -13.19 -8.44 -1.54
C ALA A 8 -12.14 -9.55 -1.66
N GLY A 9 -12.18 -10.51 -0.74
CA GLY A 9 -11.20 -11.58 -0.72
C GLY A 9 -11.70 -12.86 -0.08
N THR A 10 -10.81 -13.82 0.00
CA THR A 10 -11.08 -15.15 0.57
C THR A 10 -11.60 -15.06 2.01
N ASN A 11 -12.37 -16.07 2.45
CA ASN A 11 -13.08 -16.10 3.74
C ASN A 11 -14.13 -14.98 3.93
N ASN A 12 -14.89 -14.65 2.89
CA ASN A 12 -15.93 -13.61 2.94
C ASN A 12 -15.36 -12.29 3.49
N PHE A 13 -14.14 -11.97 3.09
CA PHE A 13 -13.53 -10.69 3.42
C PHE A 13 -14.19 -9.62 2.54
N HIS A 14 -14.71 -8.59 3.19
CA HIS A 14 -15.26 -7.40 2.56
C HIS A 14 -14.79 -6.20 3.36
N TYR A 15 -14.22 -5.23 2.65
CA TYR A 15 -13.84 -3.93 3.19
C TYR A 15 -14.30 -2.88 2.19
N ALA A 16 -15.07 -1.91 2.65
CA ALA A 16 -15.49 -0.78 1.85
C ALA A 16 -15.31 0.47 2.70
N LYS A 17 -14.77 1.52 2.11
CA LYS A 17 -14.67 2.83 2.74
C LYS A 17 -14.71 3.90 1.67
N ASP A 18 -15.63 4.84 1.89
CA ASP A 18 -15.80 6.04 1.08
C ASP A 18 -15.11 7.24 1.78
N ASP A 19 -14.89 8.32 1.03
CA ASP A 19 -14.22 9.55 1.52
C ASP A 19 -12.86 9.31 2.18
N CYS A 20 -12.03 8.45 1.60
CA CYS A 20 -10.65 8.30 2.03
C CYS A 20 -9.87 9.59 1.75
N LEU A 21 -9.09 10.05 2.74
CA LEU A 21 -8.29 11.26 2.62
C LEU A 21 -7.27 11.10 1.50
N ASP A 22 -7.33 12.00 0.52
CA ASP A 22 -6.33 12.13 -0.53
C ASP A 22 -5.25 13.12 -0.07
N ASP A 23 -4.19 12.58 0.54
CA ASP A 23 -3.02 13.36 0.95
C ASP A 23 -1.95 13.28 -0.16
N SER A 24 -1.57 14.44 -0.70
CA SER A 24 -0.46 14.81 -1.62
C SER A 24 0.27 13.74 -2.48
N ASP A 25 0.70 14.14 -3.68
CA ASP A 25 1.33 13.27 -4.68
C ASP A 25 2.56 12.49 -4.20
N PHE A 26 2.59 11.22 -4.60
CA PHE A 26 3.62 10.25 -4.25
C PHE A 26 4.65 10.09 -5.38
N LYS A 27 5.94 10.15 -5.03
CA LYS A 27 7.03 9.84 -5.96
C LYS A 27 7.37 8.35 -5.91
N VAL A 28 6.73 7.57 -6.79
CA VAL A 28 6.91 6.10 -6.92
C VAL A 28 8.38 5.66 -6.99
N VAL A 29 9.24 6.40 -7.70
CA VAL A 29 10.67 6.08 -7.86
C VAL A 29 11.44 6.26 -6.55
N GLU A 30 11.13 7.31 -5.79
CA GLU A 30 11.77 7.56 -4.49
C GLU A 30 11.39 6.47 -3.48
N VAL A 31 10.18 5.93 -3.59
CA VAL A 31 9.71 4.87 -2.72
C VAL A 31 10.23 3.50 -3.11
N LEU A 32 10.32 3.18 -4.39
CA LEU A 32 11.00 1.96 -4.82
C LEU A 32 12.47 1.99 -4.38
N GLY A 33 13.13 3.14 -4.44
CA GLY A 33 14.48 3.34 -3.90
C GLY A 33 14.56 3.15 -2.38
N LYS A 34 13.60 3.69 -1.62
CA LYS A 34 13.51 3.46 -0.16
C LYS A 34 13.22 1.99 0.16
N LEU A 35 12.37 1.31 -0.60
CA LEU A 35 12.06 -0.12 -0.43
C LEU A 35 13.26 -1.03 -0.73
N GLN A 36 14.10 -0.67 -1.72
CA GLN A 36 15.37 -1.35 -1.98
C GLN A 36 16.38 -1.13 -0.86
N ALA A 37 16.44 0.09 -0.30
CA ALA A 37 17.30 0.38 0.86
C ALA A 37 16.79 -0.28 2.18
N MET A 38 15.52 -0.70 2.22
CA MET A 38 14.89 -1.40 3.36
C MET A 38 14.96 -2.93 3.25
N GLU A 39 15.79 -3.47 2.35
CA GLU A 39 16.22 -4.87 2.43
C GLU A 39 16.77 -5.17 3.83
N PRO A 40 16.56 -6.39 4.36
CA PRO A 40 16.60 -6.69 5.79
C PRO A 40 18.01 -6.51 6.36
N THR A 41 18.33 -5.28 6.71
CA THR A 41 19.52 -4.92 7.46
C THR A 41 19.07 -4.79 8.91
N LYS A 42 19.59 -5.72 9.73
CA LYS A 42 19.34 -5.93 11.15
C LYS A 42 18.84 -4.68 11.89
N MET A 43 17.73 -4.86 12.62
CA MET A 43 17.20 -3.95 13.65
C MET A 43 18.32 -3.20 14.39
N GLY A 44 18.17 -1.87 14.49
CA GLY A 44 19.06 -1.02 15.27
C GLY A 44 18.49 0.37 15.51
N ALA A 45 17.63 0.47 16.52
CA ALA A 45 17.48 1.60 17.44
C ALA A 45 17.71 3.03 16.90
N VAL A 46 16.64 3.79 16.63
CA VAL A 46 16.54 5.19 17.08
C VAL A 46 15.08 5.48 17.45
N ALA A 47 14.71 5.09 18.67
CA ALA A 47 13.63 5.73 19.40
C ALA A 47 14.28 6.74 20.33
N THR A 48 14.23 8.03 20.00
CA THR A 48 14.46 9.11 20.98
C THR A 48 13.61 10.32 20.61
N GLY A 49 12.97 10.87 21.63
CA GLY A 49 11.78 11.71 21.54
C GLY A 49 11.96 13.03 20.80
N ILE A 50 10.82 13.54 20.34
CA ILE A 50 10.69 14.94 19.94
C ILE A 50 9.50 15.49 20.72
N ASP A 51 9.83 16.35 21.70
CA ASP A 51 8.89 17.21 22.41
C ASP A 51 8.10 18.06 21.42
N ILE A 52 6.81 18.22 21.70
CA ILE A 52 5.82 18.89 20.84
C ILE A 52 6.04 20.41 20.92
N ALA A 53 6.95 20.93 20.11
CA ALA A 53 7.00 22.34 19.70
C ALA A 53 6.50 22.41 18.25
N GLN A 54 5.68 23.42 17.92
CA GLN A 54 5.11 23.62 16.58
C GLN A 54 6.16 23.36 15.49
N PRO A 55 5.95 22.34 14.62
CA PRO A 55 6.99 21.91 13.70
C PRO A 55 7.18 22.97 12.62
N SER A 56 8.43 23.43 12.45
CA SER A 56 8.83 24.23 11.29
C SER A 56 8.62 23.43 10.00
N ALA A 57 8.51 24.09 8.84
CA ALA A 57 8.23 23.41 7.57
C ALA A 57 9.15 22.20 7.29
N GLY A 58 10.43 22.29 7.68
CA GLY A 58 11.37 21.17 7.55
C GLY A 58 11.13 20.00 8.52
N ILE A 59 10.51 20.22 9.68
CA ILE A 59 10.09 19.16 10.59
C ILE A 59 8.82 18.49 10.05
N ILE A 60 7.91 19.24 9.42
CA ILE A 60 6.72 18.68 8.76
C ILE A 60 7.14 17.77 7.61
N ASP A 61 8.06 18.20 6.75
CA ASP A 61 8.62 17.37 5.67
C ASP A 61 9.32 16.12 6.22
N ALA A 62 10.09 16.26 7.31
CA ALA A 62 10.74 15.13 7.97
C ALA A 62 9.72 14.16 8.60
N MET A 63 8.65 14.67 9.22
CA MET A 63 7.56 13.86 9.77
C MET A 63 6.79 13.13 8.68
N GLN A 64 6.53 13.78 7.54
CA GLN A 64 5.95 13.15 6.36
C GLN A 64 6.86 12.06 5.81
N ALA A 65 8.17 12.30 5.73
CA ALA A 65 9.15 11.29 5.29
C ALA A 65 9.28 10.11 6.27
N MET A 66 9.18 10.33 7.58
CA MET A 66 9.15 9.26 8.59
C MET A 66 7.84 8.47 8.52
N ALA A 67 6.70 9.14 8.40
CA ALA A 67 5.40 8.50 8.24
C ALA A 67 5.35 7.64 6.96
N THR A 68 5.92 8.17 5.87
CA THR A 68 6.16 7.45 4.60
C THR A 68 6.90 6.14 4.83
N MET A 69 8.07 6.21 5.48
CA MET A 69 8.89 5.04 5.76
C MET A 69 8.12 4.03 6.61
N GLN A 70 7.36 4.50 7.60
CA GLN A 70 6.53 3.66 8.46
C GLN A 70 5.42 2.94 7.66
N PHE A 71 4.69 3.65 6.80
CA PHE A 71 3.62 3.04 6.00
C PHE A 71 4.15 2.03 5.00
N LEU A 72 5.31 2.30 4.39
CA LEU A 72 5.95 1.36 3.48
C LEU A 72 6.46 0.12 4.20
N HIS A 73 7.04 0.28 5.39
CA HIS A 73 7.39 -0.85 6.24
C HIS A 73 6.16 -1.67 6.62
N LEU A 74 5.06 -1.02 7.00
CA LEU A 74 3.81 -1.70 7.35
C LEU A 74 3.19 -2.42 6.14
N LEU A 75 3.23 -1.80 4.96
CA LEU A 75 2.77 -2.42 3.72
C LEU A 75 3.61 -3.65 3.38
N ASN A 76 4.94 -3.49 3.44
CA ASN A 76 5.86 -4.58 3.18
C ASN A 76 5.63 -5.75 4.15
N ASN A 77 5.46 -5.45 5.43
CA ASN A 77 5.17 -6.44 6.45
C ASN A 77 3.82 -7.11 6.23
N ALA A 78 2.76 -6.36 5.89
CA ALA A 78 1.44 -6.92 5.64
C ALA A 78 1.44 -7.90 4.46
N VAL A 79 2.09 -7.53 3.34
CA VAL A 79 2.24 -8.42 2.18
C VAL A 79 3.14 -9.61 2.51
N SER A 80 4.21 -9.41 3.29
CA SER A 80 5.09 -10.50 3.74
C SER A 80 4.36 -11.49 4.65
N PHE A 81 3.52 -11.02 5.58
CA PHE A 81 2.72 -11.90 6.43
C PHE A 81 1.66 -12.69 5.64
N LEU A 82 1.10 -12.11 4.58
CA LEU A 82 0.25 -12.83 3.63
C LEU A 82 1.04 -13.89 2.85
N ALA A 83 2.26 -13.57 2.43
CA ALA A 83 3.16 -14.49 1.73
C ALA A 83 3.61 -15.67 2.59
N MET A 84 3.62 -15.53 3.93
CA MET A 84 3.97 -16.60 4.88
C MET A 84 2.81 -17.58 5.16
N LYS A 85 1.60 -17.34 4.64
CA LYS A 85 0.46 -18.23 4.90
C LYS A 85 0.62 -19.59 4.19
N PRO A 86 0.05 -20.69 4.75
CA PRO A 86 0.27 -22.05 4.24
C PRO A 86 -0.10 -22.28 2.77
N LYS A 87 -1.00 -21.45 2.22
CA LYS A 87 -1.48 -21.51 0.83
C LYS A 87 -1.14 -20.27 0.00
N ALA A 88 -0.13 -19.49 0.44
CA ALA A 88 0.22 -18.24 -0.22
C ALA A 88 0.59 -18.42 -1.70
N ARG A 89 1.24 -19.53 -2.07
CA ARG A 89 1.66 -19.82 -3.47
C ARG A 89 0.53 -19.84 -4.49
N GLU A 90 -0.70 -20.09 -4.07
CA GLU A 90 -1.89 -20.09 -4.92
C GLU A 90 -2.65 -18.75 -4.86
N GLY A 91 -2.20 -17.83 -4.00
CA GLY A 91 -2.82 -16.55 -3.73
C GLY A 91 -2.32 -15.42 -4.63
N TRP A 92 -3.08 -14.34 -4.64
CA TRP A 92 -2.79 -13.13 -5.42
C TRP A 92 -3.41 -11.90 -4.77
N ILE A 93 -2.82 -10.74 -5.05
CA ILE A 93 -3.34 -9.42 -4.73
C ILE A 93 -3.56 -8.70 -6.06
N PHE A 94 -4.79 -8.34 -6.35
CA PHE A 94 -5.14 -7.54 -7.52
C PHE A 94 -5.57 -6.17 -7.04
N VAL A 95 -5.00 -5.14 -7.65
CA VAL A 95 -5.36 -3.74 -7.39
C VAL A 95 -5.81 -3.14 -8.72
N SER A 96 -7.05 -2.67 -8.75
CA SER A 96 -7.60 -1.86 -9.84
C SER A 96 -7.71 -0.43 -9.37
N ALA A 97 -7.17 0.50 -10.14
CA ALA A 97 -7.28 1.93 -9.87
C ALA A 97 -7.97 2.60 -11.04
N ARG A 98 -8.96 3.44 -10.76
CA ARG A 98 -9.70 4.20 -11.76
C ARG A 98 -10.05 5.58 -11.22
N GLU A 99 -9.83 6.58 -12.04
CA GLU A 99 -10.24 7.94 -11.79
C GLU A 99 -11.21 8.37 -12.90
N SER A 100 -12.41 8.78 -12.48
CA SER A 100 -13.42 9.26 -13.40
C SER A 100 -13.34 10.78 -13.56
N HIS A 101 -13.39 11.22 -14.81
CA HIS A 101 -13.16 12.61 -15.17
C HIS A 101 -14.36 13.21 -15.89
N LEU A 102 -14.71 14.45 -15.54
CA LEU A 102 -15.86 15.13 -16.15
C LEU A 102 -15.57 15.67 -17.56
N LEU A 103 -14.33 16.12 -17.78
CA LEU A 103 -13.96 16.91 -18.97
C LEU A 103 -12.93 16.22 -19.88
N TRP A 104 -12.40 15.06 -19.48
CA TRP A 104 -11.48 14.25 -20.28
C TRP A 104 -11.72 12.76 -20.03
N PRO A 105 -11.12 11.85 -20.81
CA PRO A 105 -11.35 10.41 -20.65
C PRO A 105 -10.90 9.91 -19.27
N ASP A 106 -11.68 8.98 -18.71
CA ASP A 106 -11.32 8.24 -17.50
C ASP A 106 -9.92 7.63 -17.63
N THR A 107 -9.15 7.71 -16.54
CA THR A 107 -7.85 7.05 -16.44
C THR A 107 -7.99 5.85 -15.53
N GLY A 108 -7.27 4.78 -15.82
CA GLY A 108 -7.34 3.58 -15.01
C GLY A 108 -6.42 2.49 -15.51
N ASP A 109 -5.91 1.71 -14.57
CA ASP A 109 -5.04 0.57 -14.85
C ASP A 109 -5.10 -0.43 -13.69
N ASN A 110 -4.59 -1.63 -13.92
CA ASN A 110 -4.66 -2.74 -12.98
C ASN A 110 -3.26 -3.34 -12.74
N GLY A 111 -2.96 -3.65 -11.49
CA GLY A 111 -1.77 -4.39 -11.08
C GLY A 111 -2.13 -5.70 -10.40
N GLU A 112 -1.57 -6.81 -10.89
CA GLU A 112 -1.68 -8.12 -10.24
C GLU A 112 -0.32 -8.55 -9.69
N TYR A 113 -0.30 -8.94 -8.41
CA TYR A 113 0.83 -9.55 -7.75
C TYR A 113 0.47 -10.97 -7.28
N LYS A 114 1.26 -11.95 -7.70
CA LYS A 114 1.16 -13.35 -7.23
C LYS A 114 2.30 -13.62 -6.27
N PHE A 115 2.03 -14.39 -5.20
CA PHE A 115 3.06 -14.70 -4.21
C PHE A 115 4.06 -15.73 -4.75
N TYR A 116 5.12 -15.24 -5.38
CA TYR A 116 6.24 -16.06 -5.83
C TYR A 116 7.27 -16.23 -4.71
N PRO A 117 7.79 -17.46 -4.49
CA PRO A 117 8.85 -17.69 -3.51
C PRO A 117 10.20 -17.21 -4.04
N GLY A 118 10.90 -16.33 -3.30
CA GLY A 118 12.30 -15.97 -3.55
C GLY A 118 12.62 -14.48 -3.40
N ASP A 119 11.64 -13.60 -3.65
CA ASP A 119 11.83 -12.14 -3.61
C ASP A 119 11.15 -11.50 -2.38
N ASN A 120 11.54 -10.25 -2.06
CA ASN A 120 10.87 -9.44 -1.05
C ASN A 120 9.44 -9.11 -1.53
N PRO A 121 8.40 -9.70 -0.93
CA PRO A 121 7.07 -9.74 -1.54
C PRO A 121 6.39 -8.37 -1.55
N GLY A 122 6.67 -7.49 -0.58
CA GLY A 122 6.13 -6.12 -0.62
C GLY A 122 6.86 -5.21 -1.61
N HIS A 123 8.15 -5.45 -1.88
CA HIS A 123 8.86 -4.72 -2.94
C HIS A 123 8.31 -5.09 -4.32
N GLU A 124 8.18 -6.38 -4.60
CA GLU A 124 7.62 -6.85 -5.88
C GLU A 124 6.14 -6.47 -6.03
N PHE A 125 5.36 -6.47 -4.93
CA PHE A 125 4.01 -5.92 -4.94
C PHE A 125 4.00 -4.46 -5.40
N MET A 126 4.78 -3.59 -4.76
CA MET A 126 4.85 -2.16 -5.10
C MET A 126 5.33 -1.90 -6.53
N LYS A 127 6.26 -2.71 -7.04
CA LYS A 127 6.72 -2.64 -8.42
C LYS A 127 5.64 -3.01 -9.43
N LYS A 128 4.72 -3.92 -9.08
CA LYS A 128 3.58 -4.32 -9.92
C LYS A 128 2.43 -3.34 -9.87
N ILE A 129 2.10 -2.80 -8.70
CA ILE A 129 0.97 -1.88 -8.54
C ILE A 129 1.32 -0.41 -8.80
N GLY A 130 2.59 -0.02 -8.61
CA GLY A 130 3.04 1.37 -8.75
C GLY A 130 2.77 2.00 -10.11
N PRO A 131 3.03 1.31 -11.25
CA PRO A 131 2.67 1.81 -12.57
C PRO A 131 1.16 2.02 -12.73
N ALA A 132 0.34 1.09 -12.22
CA ALA A 132 -1.11 1.17 -12.32
C ALA A 132 -1.68 2.36 -11.52
N LEU A 133 -1.18 2.56 -10.30
CA LEU A 133 -1.54 3.73 -9.49
C LEU A 133 -1.14 5.04 -10.16
N LYS A 134 0.06 5.09 -10.78
CA LYS A 134 0.52 6.28 -11.50
C LYS A 134 -0.28 6.57 -12.77
N ALA A 135 -0.71 5.52 -13.49
CA ALA A 135 -1.52 5.65 -14.68
C ALA A 135 -2.93 6.19 -14.38
N ALA A 136 -3.46 5.87 -13.20
CA ALA A 136 -4.76 6.31 -12.71
C ALA A 136 -4.70 7.60 -11.86
N ASP A 137 -3.57 8.31 -11.83
CA ASP A 137 -3.27 9.47 -10.95
C ASP A 137 -3.54 9.25 -9.44
N MET A 138 -3.64 7.98 -9.03
CA MET A 138 -3.89 7.54 -7.65
C MET A 138 -2.60 7.21 -6.90
N ALA A 139 -1.47 7.74 -7.36
CA ALA A 139 -0.21 7.65 -6.65
C ALA A 139 -0.18 8.75 -5.57
N ASN A 140 -0.89 8.52 -4.46
CA ASN A 140 -0.96 9.44 -3.32
C ASN A 140 -0.77 8.71 -1.98
N TRP A 141 -0.54 9.46 -0.88
CA TRP A 141 -0.33 8.89 0.46
C TRP A 141 -1.58 8.23 1.03
N GLY A 142 -2.74 8.81 0.71
CA GLY A 142 -4.03 8.30 1.12
C GLY A 142 -4.25 6.84 0.69
N VAL A 143 -3.98 6.57 -0.59
CA VAL A 143 -4.13 5.26 -1.22
C VAL A 143 -3.21 4.24 -0.56
N LEU A 144 -1.94 4.58 -0.29
CA LEU A 144 -1.03 3.66 0.38
C LEU A 144 -1.46 3.35 1.81
N ARG A 145 -1.91 4.36 2.56
CA ARG A 145 -2.42 4.17 3.92
C ARG A 145 -3.63 3.23 3.93
N GLU A 146 -4.57 3.43 3.03
CA GLU A 146 -5.76 2.57 2.94
C GLU A 146 -5.43 1.16 2.43
N LEU A 147 -4.47 1.00 1.52
CA LEU A 147 -3.94 -0.31 1.13
C LEU A 147 -3.32 -1.05 2.33
N VAL A 148 -2.54 -0.36 3.18
CA VAL A 148 -1.99 -0.95 4.41
C VAL A 148 -3.11 -1.41 5.35
N ILE A 149 -4.13 -0.58 5.57
CA ILE A 149 -5.27 -0.90 6.45
C ILE A 149 -6.05 -2.09 5.90
N CYS A 150 -6.34 -2.08 4.61
CA CYS A 150 -7.07 -3.14 3.91
C CYS A 150 -6.34 -4.48 4.02
N LEU A 151 -5.05 -4.51 3.64
CA LEU A 151 -4.23 -5.73 3.66
C LEU A 151 -4.00 -6.24 5.09
N SER A 152 -3.82 -5.34 6.07
CA SER A 152 -3.69 -5.73 7.48
C SER A 152 -4.99 -6.34 8.03
N LYS A 153 -6.17 -5.84 7.63
CA LYS A 153 -7.45 -6.44 8.00
C LYS A 153 -7.66 -7.79 7.31
N PHE A 154 -7.23 -7.91 6.05
CA PHE A 154 -7.32 -9.15 5.29
C PHE A 154 -6.44 -10.24 5.89
N GLU A 155 -5.19 -9.93 6.25
CA GLU A 155 -4.25 -10.86 6.90
C GLU A 155 -4.86 -11.55 8.12
N ARG A 156 -5.53 -10.76 8.98
CA ARG A 156 -6.20 -11.28 10.18
C ARG A 156 -7.36 -12.22 9.88
N LYS A 157 -8.01 -12.09 8.71
CA LYS A 157 -9.23 -12.82 8.34
C LYS A 157 -8.97 -14.04 7.43
N VAL A 158 -7.83 -14.09 6.75
CA VAL A 158 -7.50 -15.14 5.79
C VAL A 158 -7.25 -16.51 6.44
N GLY A 159 -6.83 -16.55 7.71
CA GLY A 159 -6.56 -17.79 8.43
C GLY A 159 -5.61 -18.73 7.65
N ASN A 160 -6.05 -19.96 7.41
CA ASN A 160 -5.32 -20.99 6.62
C ASN A 160 -5.82 -21.11 5.17
N ALA A 161 -6.66 -20.19 4.70
CA ALA A 161 -7.16 -20.18 3.32
C ALA A 161 -6.10 -19.63 2.34
N VAL A 162 -6.36 -19.78 1.05
CA VAL A 162 -5.56 -19.14 -0.01
C VAL A 162 -5.71 -17.62 0.15
N PRO A 163 -4.63 -16.83 0.24
CA PRO A 163 -4.75 -15.39 0.32
C PRO A 163 -4.98 -14.80 -1.06
N ALA A 164 -6.25 -14.72 -1.49
CA ALA A 164 -6.66 -14.03 -2.70
C ALA A 164 -7.54 -12.81 -2.36
N ILE A 165 -7.14 -11.64 -2.84
CA ILE A 165 -7.87 -10.38 -2.61
C ILE A 165 -7.87 -9.49 -3.85
N THR A 166 -9.05 -8.98 -4.18
CA THR A 166 -9.27 -7.91 -5.15
C THR A 166 -9.46 -6.61 -4.39
N ILE A 167 -8.74 -5.57 -4.77
CA ILE A 167 -8.87 -4.21 -4.27
C ILE A 167 -9.21 -3.31 -5.46
N GLN A 168 -10.21 -2.48 -5.31
CA GLN A 168 -10.68 -1.50 -6.26
C GLN A 168 -10.59 -0.12 -5.61
N LEU A 169 -9.93 0.79 -6.30
CA LEU A 169 -9.77 2.19 -5.93
C LEU A 169 -10.51 3.01 -6.98
N SER A 170 -11.43 3.86 -6.54
CA SER A 170 -12.24 4.71 -7.41
C SER A 170 -12.31 6.14 -6.90
N HIS A 171 -12.15 7.10 -7.80
CA HIS A 171 -12.33 8.53 -7.55
C HIS A 171 -13.40 9.08 -8.50
#